data_AF-A0A7R9UU88-F1
#
_entry.id   AF-A0A7R9UU88-F1
#
_cell.length_a   1.000
_cell.length_b   1.000
_cell.length_c   1.000
_cell.angle_alpha   90.00
_cell.angle_beta   90.00
_cell.angle_gamma   90.00
#
_symmetry.space_group_name_H-M   'P 1'
#
loop_
_entity.id
_entity.type
_entity.pdbx_description
1 polymer ?
#
loop_
_entity_poly.entity_id
_entity_poly.type
_entity_poly.pdbx_seq_one_letter_code
_entity_poly.pdbx_strand_id
1 'polypeptide(L)'
;GDGAAGAAGAVEPCTVFSLLPNKYPVASRHLLLVDATLSPQRLSRRAVDALASLLEACPPFAAAFNSWGAAASIGHLHVHLTDEPLPVDSFELARTDTAANGAPVYALLGYPAHHRAFLWSTPSGRAALVAQLDGLHALGIPYNVAFSPRGHATVFARTKAQPDFSWRVYGERLGGFELAGIFTAFQENTYAALDEESVAAMLRLATVPMPPAAQLPADAARA
;
A
#
# COMPACT_ATOMS: atom_id res chain seq x y z
N GLY A 1 -5.43 -27.37 -50.66
CA GLY A 1 -5.76 -25.94 -50.63
C GLY A 1 -5.90 -25.58 -49.19
N ASP A 2 -4.87 -24.93 -48.65
CA ASP A 2 -4.67 -24.67 -47.23
C ASP A 2 -5.78 -23.84 -46.60
N GLY A 3 -6.06 -24.19 -45.34
CA GLY A 3 -6.95 -23.45 -44.46
C GLY A 3 -6.34 -22.14 -44.00
N ALA A 4 -7.17 -21.10 -44.00
CA ALA A 4 -6.93 -19.87 -43.27
C ALA A 4 -8.05 -19.72 -42.23
N ALA A 5 -7.88 -20.39 -41.09
CA ALA A 5 -8.60 -20.01 -39.88
C ALA A 5 -7.97 -18.70 -39.39
N GLY A 6 -8.66 -17.59 -39.65
CA GLY A 6 -8.26 -16.29 -39.14
C GLY A 6 -8.18 -16.35 -37.62
N ALA A 7 -6.98 -16.12 -37.09
CA ALA A 7 -6.77 -15.92 -35.67
C ALA A 7 -7.59 -14.71 -35.24
N ALA A 8 -8.70 -14.95 -34.55
CA ALA A 8 -9.37 -13.93 -33.77
C ALA A 8 -8.33 -13.43 -32.78
N GLY A 9 -7.82 -12.21 -33.00
CA GLY A 9 -7.01 -11.52 -32.02
C GLY A 9 -7.80 -11.50 -30.72
N ALA A 10 -7.29 -12.18 -29.70
CA ALA A 10 -7.83 -12.08 -28.38
C ALA A 10 -7.77 -10.59 -28.02
N VAL A 11 -8.93 -9.94 -27.98
CA VAL A 11 -9.06 -8.63 -27.36
C VAL A 11 -8.66 -8.87 -25.91
N GLU A 12 -7.48 -8.40 -25.52
CA GLU A 12 -7.09 -8.42 -24.11
C GLU A 12 -8.24 -7.79 -23.32
N PRO A 13 -8.73 -8.44 -22.25
CA PRO A 13 -9.82 -7.90 -21.48
C PRO A 13 -9.42 -6.49 -21.05
N CYS A 14 -10.17 -5.49 -21.52
CA CYS A 14 -10.07 -4.13 -21.03
C CYS A 14 -10.31 -4.21 -19.52
N THR A 15 -9.25 -4.10 -18.74
CA THR A 15 -9.33 -4.38 -17.30
C THR A 15 -9.93 -3.17 -16.61
N VAL A 16 -11.21 -3.30 -16.27
CA VAL A 16 -11.98 -2.27 -15.59
C VAL A 16 -11.70 -2.40 -14.09
N PHE A 17 -11.13 -1.36 -13.48
CA PHE A 17 -11.25 -1.24 -12.02
C PHE A 17 -12.61 -0.64 -11.70
N SER A 18 -13.26 -1.15 -10.67
CA SER A 18 -14.52 -0.62 -10.16
C SER A 18 -14.28 0.19 -8.89
N LEU A 19 -14.97 1.31 -8.76
CA LEU A 19 -14.99 2.09 -7.54
C LEU A 19 -16.29 1.78 -6.79
N LEU A 20 -16.17 1.21 -5.60
CA LEU A 20 -17.32 0.78 -4.79
C LEU A 20 -17.32 1.53 -3.44
N PRO A 21 -18.47 1.90 -2.89
CA PRO A 21 -18.54 2.36 -1.50
C PRO A 21 -18.18 1.20 -0.56
N ASN A 22 -17.41 1.48 0.49
CA ASN A 22 -17.18 0.48 1.52
C ASN A 22 -18.49 0.26 2.30
N LYS A 23 -18.88 -1.01 2.46
CA LYS A 23 -20.08 -1.40 3.23
C LYS A 23 -20.00 -1.00 4.71
N TYR A 24 -18.78 -0.95 5.27
CA TYR A 24 -18.51 -0.57 6.64
C TYR A 24 -17.50 0.59 6.66
N PRO A 25 -17.96 1.81 6.35
CA PRO A 25 -17.08 2.96 6.24
C PRO A 25 -16.55 3.37 7.62
N VAL A 26 -15.27 3.77 7.67
CA VAL A 26 -14.65 4.39 8.87
C VAL A 26 -14.53 5.91 8.72
N ALA A 27 -14.84 6.43 7.52
CA ALA A 27 -14.85 7.83 7.16
C ALA A 27 -15.99 8.08 6.15
N SER A 28 -16.43 9.33 6.03
CA SER A 28 -17.60 9.71 5.22
C SER A 28 -17.48 9.26 3.75
N ARG A 29 -16.27 9.31 3.16
CA ARG A 29 -16.01 8.80 1.81
C ARG A 29 -15.01 7.65 1.79
N HIS A 30 -15.30 6.60 2.56
CA HIS A 30 -14.55 5.35 2.47
C HIS A 30 -14.97 4.54 1.23
N LEU A 31 -14.12 4.53 0.21
CA LEU A 31 -14.34 3.80 -1.04
C LEU A 31 -13.33 2.65 -1.19
N LEU A 32 -13.59 1.77 -2.16
CA LEU A 32 -12.75 0.66 -2.55
C LEU A 32 -12.49 0.73 -4.07
N LEU A 33 -11.22 0.77 -4.48
CA LEU A 33 -10.84 0.46 -5.85
C LEU A 33 -10.64 -1.05 -5.94
N VAL A 34 -11.44 -1.71 -6.75
CA VAL A 34 -11.49 -3.18 -6.84
C VAL A 34 -11.20 -3.61 -8.26
N ASP A 35 -10.37 -4.63 -8.43
CA ASP A 35 -10.15 -5.23 -9.74
C ASP A 35 -11.43 -5.98 -10.20
N ALA A 36 -11.92 -5.74 -11.42
CA ALA A 36 -13.07 -6.51 -11.92
C ALA A 36 -12.71 -7.96 -12.26
N THR A 37 -11.43 -8.25 -12.54
CA THR A 37 -10.95 -9.63 -12.73
C THR A 37 -10.47 -10.20 -11.41
N LEU A 38 -10.79 -11.47 -11.11
CA LEU A 38 -10.33 -12.13 -9.88
C LEU A 38 -8.80 -12.17 -9.81
N SER A 39 -8.22 -11.23 -9.07
CA SER A 39 -6.79 -11.01 -8.95
C SER A 39 -6.35 -11.19 -7.51
N PRO A 40 -5.15 -11.74 -7.26
CA PRO A 40 -4.64 -11.87 -5.89
C PRO A 40 -4.47 -10.49 -5.24
N GLN A 41 -4.60 -10.41 -3.92
CA GLN A 41 -4.35 -9.21 -3.10
C GLN A 41 -2.86 -8.81 -3.11
N ARG A 42 -2.41 -8.31 -4.26
CA ARG A 42 -1.07 -7.84 -4.61
C ARG A 42 -1.22 -6.63 -5.53
N LEU A 43 -0.46 -5.57 -5.27
CA LEU A 43 -0.36 -4.45 -6.21
C LEU A 43 0.56 -4.82 -7.37
N SER A 44 0.02 -4.77 -8.60
CA SER A 44 0.76 -4.87 -9.84
C SER A 44 1.10 -3.48 -10.39
N ARG A 45 1.95 -3.43 -11.43
CA ARG A 45 2.20 -2.20 -12.19
C ARG A 45 0.91 -1.49 -12.59
N ARG A 46 -0.03 -2.27 -13.16
CA ARG A 46 -1.35 -1.82 -13.62
C ARG A 46 -2.18 -1.20 -12.50
N ALA A 47 -2.21 -1.85 -11.33
CA ALA A 47 -2.95 -1.34 -10.18
C ALA A 47 -2.35 -0.02 -9.65
N VAL A 48 -1.02 0.08 -9.61
CA VAL A 48 -0.33 1.32 -9.22
C VAL A 48 -0.60 2.45 -10.21
N ASP A 49 -0.65 2.17 -11.53
CA ASP A 49 -1.00 3.18 -12.53
C ASP A 49 -2.45 3.64 -12.40
N ALA A 50 -3.39 2.71 -12.25
CA ALA A 50 -4.80 3.05 -12.08
C ALA A 50 -5.04 3.91 -10.82
N LEU A 51 -4.37 3.55 -9.71
CA LEU A 51 -4.38 4.37 -8.50
C LEU A 51 -3.78 5.75 -8.73
N ALA A 52 -2.60 5.84 -9.35
CA ALA A 52 -1.96 7.13 -9.61
C ALA A 52 -2.86 8.05 -10.44
N SER A 53 -3.45 7.54 -11.53
CA SER A 53 -4.39 8.31 -12.36
C SER A 53 -5.64 8.73 -11.59
N LEU A 54 -6.19 7.85 -10.75
CA LEU A 54 -7.35 8.18 -9.93
C LEU A 54 -7.03 9.28 -8.90
N LEU A 55 -5.91 9.17 -8.19
CA LEU A 55 -5.51 10.15 -7.17
C LEU A 55 -5.12 11.51 -7.80
N GLU A 56 -4.48 11.50 -8.97
CA GLU A 56 -4.21 12.72 -9.76
C GLU A 56 -5.52 13.41 -10.19
N ALA A 57 -6.53 12.64 -10.60
CA ALA A 57 -7.82 13.16 -11.02
C ALA A 57 -8.72 13.57 -9.84
N CYS A 58 -8.48 13.03 -8.64
CA CYS A 58 -9.31 13.25 -7.45
C CYS A 58 -8.45 13.59 -6.21
N PRO A 59 -7.86 14.80 -6.16
CA PRO A 59 -6.79 15.14 -5.21
C PRO A 59 -7.12 15.15 -3.71
N PRO A 60 -8.38 15.21 -3.19
CA PRO A 60 -8.55 15.04 -1.75
C PRO A 60 -8.37 13.57 -1.34
N PHE A 61 -8.43 12.62 -2.28
CA PHE A 61 -8.34 11.22 -1.93
C PHE A 61 -6.91 10.79 -1.63
N ALA A 62 -6.78 10.01 -0.57
CA ALA A 62 -5.65 9.16 -0.28
C ALA A 62 -6.06 7.70 -0.43
N ALA A 63 -5.08 6.81 -0.49
CA ALA A 63 -5.34 5.37 -0.54
C ALA A 63 -4.48 4.56 0.43
N ALA A 64 -5.01 3.45 0.90
CA ALA A 64 -4.31 2.48 1.71
C ALA A 64 -4.50 1.07 1.13
N PHE A 65 -3.39 0.36 0.94
CA PHE A 65 -3.38 -1.03 0.48
C PHE A 65 -2.82 -1.95 1.55
N ASN A 66 -3.45 -3.11 1.67
CA ASN A 66 -3.05 -4.21 2.55
C ASN A 66 -2.73 -5.42 1.68
N SER A 67 -1.48 -5.88 1.62
CA SER A 67 -1.18 -7.14 0.94
C SER A 67 -1.74 -8.33 1.72
N TRP A 68 -1.79 -9.50 1.08
CA TRP A 68 -2.01 -10.74 1.82
C TRP A 68 -0.98 -10.89 2.95
N GLY A 69 -1.44 -11.26 4.15
CA GLY A 69 -0.60 -11.33 5.37
C GLY A 69 -0.36 -10.00 6.10
N ALA A 70 -0.86 -8.87 5.56
CA ALA A 70 -0.67 -7.52 6.09
C ALA A 70 -2.02 -6.86 6.43
N ALA A 71 -2.84 -7.54 7.23
CA ALA A 71 -4.20 -7.13 7.62
C ALA A 71 -5.24 -7.07 6.49
N ALA A 72 -4.96 -7.66 5.32
CA ALA A 72 -6.01 -7.92 4.33
C ALA A 72 -7.05 -8.92 4.87
N SER A 73 -8.34 -8.58 4.76
CA SER A 73 -9.46 -9.44 5.15
C SER A 73 -10.02 -10.28 3.99
N ILE A 74 -9.73 -9.87 2.75
CA ILE A 74 -10.19 -10.52 1.52
C ILE A 74 -8.98 -10.76 0.60
N GLY A 75 -8.96 -11.89 -0.10
CA GLY A 75 -7.86 -12.29 -1.00
C GLY A 75 -7.94 -11.70 -2.41
N HIS A 76 -9.01 -10.99 -2.73
CA HIS A 76 -9.26 -10.36 -4.03
C HIS A 76 -8.81 -8.90 -4.03
N LEU A 77 -8.06 -8.47 -5.06
CA LEU A 77 -7.44 -7.16 -5.16
C LEU A 77 -8.42 -6.00 -4.91
N HIS A 78 -8.24 -5.34 -3.76
CA HIS A 78 -8.89 -4.09 -3.41
C HIS A 78 -7.93 -3.14 -2.70
N VAL A 79 -8.18 -1.84 -2.88
CA VAL A 79 -7.44 -0.74 -2.25
C VAL A 79 -8.46 0.17 -1.60
N HIS A 80 -8.22 0.54 -0.34
CA HIS A 80 -9.07 1.47 0.38
C HIS A 80 -8.76 2.90 -0.07
N LEU A 81 -9.79 3.73 -0.23
CA LEU A 81 -9.65 5.17 -0.44
C LEU A 81 -10.44 5.92 0.62
N THR A 82 -9.93 7.10 0.96
CA THR A 82 -10.55 8.05 1.87
C THR A 82 -10.21 9.46 1.44
N ASP A 83 -11.09 10.43 1.71
CA ASP A 83 -10.79 11.86 1.57
C ASP A 83 -10.30 12.49 2.88
N GLU A 84 -10.13 11.68 3.93
CA GLU A 84 -9.48 12.09 5.17
C GLU A 84 -7.98 12.31 4.95
N PRO A 85 -7.40 13.41 5.45
CA PRO A 85 -5.96 13.62 5.43
C PRO A 85 -5.24 12.47 6.14
N LEU A 86 -4.18 11.94 5.52
CA LEU A 86 -3.35 10.94 6.19
C LEU A 86 -2.39 11.64 7.18
N PRO A 87 -2.41 11.34 8.49
CA PRO A 87 -1.51 11.97 9.46
C PRO A 87 -0.03 11.79 9.13
N VAL A 88 0.34 10.68 8.49
CA VAL A 88 1.69 10.42 7.98
C VAL A 88 2.21 11.50 7.02
N ASP A 89 1.31 12.25 6.34
CA ASP A 89 1.67 13.32 5.43
C ASP A 89 2.11 14.61 6.14
N SER A 90 1.95 14.69 7.46
CA SER A 90 2.46 15.81 8.27
C SER A 90 3.97 15.75 8.51
N PHE A 91 4.58 14.58 8.30
CA PHE A 91 6.01 14.36 8.46
C PHE A 91 6.79 14.88 7.25
N GLU A 92 7.98 15.41 7.50
CA GLU A 92 8.86 15.88 6.43
C GLU A 92 9.40 14.69 5.63
N LEU A 93 9.27 14.76 4.30
CA LEU A 93 9.82 13.77 3.39
C LEU A 93 11.27 14.13 3.04
N ALA A 94 12.23 13.33 3.50
CA ALA A 94 13.65 13.51 3.22
C ALA A 94 14.19 12.44 2.26
N ARG A 95 15.05 12.85 1.35
CA ARG A 95 15.76 11.94 0.45
C ARG A 95 16.80 11.14 1.22
N THR A 96 16.86 9.84 0.99
CA THR A 96 17.89 8.94 1.54
C THR A 96 19.12 8.86 0.63
N ASP A 97 20.19 8.25 1.12
CA ASP A 97 21.39 7.88 0.34
C ASP A 97 21.16 6.66 -0.57
N THR A 98 20.00 6.00 -0.46
CA THR A 98 19.64 4.83 -1.26
C THR A 98 18.86 5.19 -2.52
N ALA A 99 18.99 4.32 -3.53
CA ALA A 99 18.18 4.33 -4.73
C ALA A 99 17.56 2.95 -4.94
N ALA A 100 16.35 2.91 -5.49
CA ALA A 100 15.69 1.68 -5.92
C ALA A 100 15.36 1.82 -7.41
N ASN A 101 15.77 0.83 -8.21
CA ASN A 101 15.60 0.86 -9.66
C ASN A 101 16.07 2.20 -10.30
N GLY A 102 17.20 2.74 -9.82
CA GLY A 102 17.75 4.02 -10.28
C GLY A 102 17.03 5.29 -9.82
N ALA A 103 15.90 5.18 -9.11
CA ALA A 103 15.17 6.33 -8.58
C ALA A 103 15.51 6.62 -7.12
N PRO A 104 15.45 7.89 -6.68
CA PRO A 104 15.62 8.24 -5.26
C PRO A 104 14.59 7.57 -4.36
N VAL A 105 15.05 7.11 -3.19
CA VAL A 105 14.20 6.64 -2.10
C VAL A 105 14.13 7.71 -1.02
N TYR A 106 12.96 7.84 -0.41
CA TYR A 106 12.69 8.81 0.64
C TYR A 106 12.30 8.13 1.96
N ALA A 107 12.37 8.90 3.04
CA ALA A 107 11.87 8.54 4.36
C ALA A 107 11.16 9.74 4.99
N LEU A 108 10.22 9.46 5.89
CA LEU A 108 9.48 10.41 6.68
C LEU A 108 10.26 10.64 7.99
N LEU A 109 10.77 11.86 8.16
CA LEU A 109 11.63 12.19 9.29
C LEU A 109 10.86 12.12 10.60
N GLY A 110 11.32 11.28 11.54
CA GLY A 110 10.69 11.12 12.85
C GLY A 110 9.48 10.18 12.88
N TYR A 111 9.09 9.60 11.74
CA TYR A 111 8.01 8.60 11.73
C TYR A 111 8.49 7.28 12.36
N PRO A 112 7.75 6.68 13.32
CA PRO A 112 8.28 5.58 14.12
C PRO A 112 8.36 4.23 13.37
N ALA A 113 7.56 4.00 12.33
CA ALA A 113 7.56 2.74 11.61
C ALA A 113 8.80 2.59 10.70
N HIS A 114 9.24 1.36 10.44
CA HIS A 114 10.16 1.09 9.33
C HIS A 114 9.42 1.23 8.00
N HIS A 115 9.97 2.04 7.09
CA HIS A 115 9.33 2.34 5.81
C HIS A 115 10.32 2.76 4.72
N ARG A 116 9.83 2.80 3.48
CA ARG A 116 10.43 3.55 2.36
C ARG A 116 9.35 4.31 1.64
N ALA A 117 9.64 5.53 1.21
CA ALA A 117 8.73 6.35 0.42
C ALA A 117 9.25 6.53 -1.01
N PHE A 118 8.31 6.58 -1.96
CA PHE A 118 8.56 6.70 -3.39
C PHE A 118 7.65 7.78 -3.99
N LEU A 119 8.17 8.60 -4.90
CA LEU A 119 7.38 9.63 -5.58
C LEU A 119 6.56 9.02 -6.73
N TRP A 120 5.37 8.50 -6.45
CA TRP A 120 4.49 7.91 -7.47
C TRP A 120 3.97 8.95 -8.47
N SER A 121 4.07 10.25 -8.19
CA SER A 121 3.78 11.31 -9.17
C SER A 121 4.79 11.35 -10.32
N THR A 122 5.94 10.70 -10.19
CA THR A 122 6.98 10.64 -11.22
C THR A 122 7.05 9.25 -11.87
N PRO A 123 7.30 9.13 -13.19
CA PRO A 123 7.43 7.82 -13.83
C PRO A 123 8.53 6.94 -13.21
N SER A 124 9.69 7.51 -12.89
CA SER A 124 10.80 6.78 -12.26
C SER A 124 10.47 6.33 -10.84
N GLY A 125 9.81 7.18 -10.04
CA GLY A 125 9.34 6.81 -8.71
C GLY A 125 8.25 5.73 -8.74
N ARG A 126 7.34 5.74 -9.72
CA ARG A 126 6.38 4.63 -9.94
C ARG A 126 7.07 3.32 -10.29
N ALA A 127 8.04 3.36 -11.19
CA ALA A 127 8.81 2.18 -11.56
C ALA A 127 9.60 1.60 -10.37
N ALA A 128 10.18 2.47 -9.53
CA ALA A 128 10.88 2.07 -8.31
C ALA A 128 9.94 1.50 -7.25
N LEU A 129 8.77 2.12 -7.05
CA LEU A 129 7.73 1.59 -6.17
C LEU A 129 7.35 0.17 -6.60
N VAL A 130 7.02 -0.04 -7.87
CA VAL A 130 6.59 -1.35 -8.38
C VAL A 130 7.68 -2.39 -8.22
N ALA A 131 8.94 -2.07 -8.57
CA ALA A 131 10.07 -2.96 -8.34
C ALA A 131 10.23 -3.34 -6.85
N GLN A 132 10.01 -2.39 -5.93
CA GLN A 132 10.03 -2.66 -4.49
C GLN A 132 8.90 -3.61 -4.08
N LEU A 133 7.68 -3.40 -4.58
CA LEU A 133 6.52 -4.24 -4.26
C LEU A 133 6.67 -5.65 -4.80
N ASP A 134 7.20 -5.79 -6.02
CA ASP A 134 7.44 -7.10 -6.62
C ASP A 134 8.53 -7.87 -5.89
N GLY A 135 9.61 -7.21 -5.47
CA GLY A 135 10.64 -7.87 -4.70
C GLY A 135 10.17 -8.29 -3.31
N LEU A 136 9.32 -7.51 -2.64
CA LEU A 136 8.66 -7.96 -1.40
C LEU A 136 7.77 -9.18 -1.64
N HIS A 137 7.03 -9.20 -2.75
CA HIS A 137 6.20 -10.34 -3.12
C HIS A 137 7.04 -11.60 -3.39
N ALA A 138 8.13 -11.48 -4.14
CA ALA A 138 9.03 -12.59 -4.44
C ALA A 138 9.68 -13.19 -3.18
N LEU A 139 9.95 -12.35 -2.17
CA LEU A 139 10.46 -12.79 -0.86
C LEU A 139 9.35 -13.30 0.08
N GLY A 140 8.09 -13.23 -0.33
CA GLY A 140 6.93 -13.58 0.49
C GLY A 140 6.82 -12.70 1.75
N ILE A 141 7.25 -11.44 1.67
CA ILE A 141 7.16 -10.45 2.75
C ILE A 141 5.85 -9.67 2.57
N PRO A 142 4.89 -9.76 3.51
CA PRO A 142 3.69 -8.94 3.47
C PRO A 142 4.02 -7.44 3.60
N TYR A 143 3.17 -6.58 3.06
CA TYR A 143 3.39 -5.14 3.09
C TYR A 143 2.07 -4.36 3.09
N ASN A 144 2.15 -3.12 3.57
CA ASN A 144 1.12 -2.11 3.37
C ASN A 144 1.69 -0.96 2.56
N VAL A 145 0.81 -0.24 1.87
CA VAL A 145 1.17 0.99 1.15
C VAL A 145 0.16 2.07 1.48
N ALA A 146 0.64 3.23 1.92
CA ALA A 146 -0.15 4.45 2.02
C ALA A 146 0.19 5.36 0.83
N PHE A 147 -0.79 5.71 0.01
CA PHE A 147 -0.66 6.62 -1.11
C PHE A 147 -1.19 8.00 -0.68
N SER A 148 -0.28 8.95 -0.60
CA SER A 148 -0.58 10.34 -0.28
C SER A 148 -1.07 11.09 -1.52
N PRO A 149 -2.09 11.96 -1.41
CA PRO A 149 -2.46 12.90 -2.47
C PRO A 149 -1.32 13.88 -2.83
N ARG A 150 -0.30 14.01 -1.99
CA ARG A 150 0.90 14.83 -2.23
C ARG A 150 1.87 14.20 -3.24
N GLY A 151 1.52 13.07 -3.87
CA GLY A 151 2.32 12.47 -4.93
C GLY A 151 3.38 11.46 -4.48
N HIS A 152 3.30 10.96 -3.24
CA HIS A 152 4.22 9.94 -2.73
C HIS A 152 3.50 8.75 -2.09
N ALA A 153 4.16 7.60 -2.08
CA ALA A 153 3.65 6.35 -1.52
C ALA A 153 4.65 5.83 -0.50
N THR A 154 4.17 5.54 0.70
CA THR A 154 4.95 5.00 1.81
C THR A 154 4.67 3.51 1.95
N VAL A 155 5.71 2.71 1.78
CA VAL A 155 5.67 1.24 1.83
C VAL A 155 6.17 0.79 3.20
N PHE A 156 5.38 -0.05 3.85
CA PHE A 156 5.68 -0.65 5.15
C PHE A 156 5.83 -2.16 4.98
N ALA A 157 7.05 -2.67 5.04
CA ALA A 157 7.28 -4.11 5.08
C ALA A 157 6.85 -4.66 6.44
N ARG A 158 6.16 -5.80 6.44
CA ARG A 158 5.56 -6.38 7.65
C ARG A 158 6.30 -7.64 8.07
N THR A 159 6.29 -7.88 9.37
CA THR A 159 6.63 -9.19 9.94
C THR A 159 5.54 -10.22 9.58
N LYS A 160 5.94 -11.47 9.32
CA LYS A 160 5.00 -12.60 9.15
C LYS A 160 4.30 -12.93 10.47
N ALA A 161 5.02 -12.82 11.58
CA ALA A 161 4.47 -12.96 12.92
C ALA A 161 3.88 -11.61 13.33
N GLN A 162 2.56 -11.47 13.22
CA GLN A 162 1.87 -10.26 13.66
C GLN A 162 2.04 -10.13 15.19
N PRO A 163 2.55 -9.00 15.71
CA PRO A 163 2.80 -8.88 17.13
C PRO A 163 1.49 -8.85 17.92
N ASP A 164 1.39 -9.70 18.95
CA ASP A 164 0.24 -9.71 19.88
C ASP A 164 0.02 -8.36 20.57
N PHE A 165 1.05 -7.51 20.60
CA PHE A 165 1.01 -6.20 21.23
C PHE A 165 -0.13 -5.31 20.70
N SER A 166 -0.38 -5.28 19.39
CA SER A 166 -1.47 -4.45 18.83
C SER A 166 -2.85 -4.95 19.27
N TRP A 167 -3.03 -6.27 19.39
CA TRP A 167 -4.28 -6.84 19.91
C TRP A 167 -4.54 -6.45 21.37
N ARG A 168 -3.51 -6.38 22.20
CA ARG A 168 -3.68 -6.02 23.63
C ARG A 168 -4.00 -4.54 23.83
N VAL A 169 -3.39 -3.67 23.02
CA VAL A 169 -3.46 -2.20 23.20
C VAL A 169 -4.61 -1.61 22.38
N TYR A 170 -4.67 -1.95 21.10
CA TYR A 170 -5.62 -1.41 20.14
C TYR A 170 -6.83 -2.34 19.90
N GLY A 171 -6.71 -3.63 20.21
CA GLY A 171 -7.78 -4.59 19.95
C GLY A 171 -7.86 -5.03 18.49
N GLU A 172 -6.93 -4.60 17.63
CA GLU A 172 -6.89 -5.01 16.23
C GLU A 172 -5.48 -5.12 15.63
N ARG A 173 -5.42 -5.70 14.42
CA ARG A 173 -4.22 -5.64 13.56
C ARG A 173 -4.11 -4.27 12.89
N LEU A 174 -2.89 -3.77 12.79
CA LEU A 174 -2.63 -2.55 12.02
C LEU A 174 -2.73 -2.84 10.52
N GLY A 175 -3.61 -2.13 9.82
CA GLY A 175 -3.67 -2.06 8.36
C GLY A 175 -2.95 -0.83 7.82
N GLY A 176 -3.16 -0.54 6.55
CA GLY A 176 -2.52 0.57 5.86
C GLY A 176 -2.97 1.95 6.37
N PHE A 177 -4.21 2.08 6.85
CA PHE A 177 -4.67 3.32 7.48
C PHE A 177 -4.07 3.52 8.86
N GLU A 178 -3.98 2.49 9.70
CA GLU A 178 -3.29 2.58 11.00
C GLU A 178 -1.80 2.92 10.82
N LEU A 179 -1.14 2.30 9.83
CA LEU A 179 0.23 2.64 9.45
C LEU A 179 0.38 4.02 8.78
N ALA A 180 -0.73 4.65 8.38
CA ALA A 180 -0.76 6.04 7.95
C ALA A 180 -1.13 7.00 9.10
N GLY A 181 -1.36 6.48 10.31
CA GLY A 181 -1.70 7.24 11.52
C GLY A 181 -3.20 7.38 11.81
N ILE A 182 -4.07 6.68 11.07
CA ILE A 182 -5.52 6.69 11.31
C ILE A 182 -5.90 5.46 12.14
N PHE A 183 -6.25 5.67 13.41
CA PHE A 183 -6.70 4.61 14.32
C PHE A 183 -8.21 4.73 14.57
N THR A 184 -8.91 3.60 14.50
CA THR A 184 -10.35 3.51 14.77
C THR A 184 -10.57 2.73 16.07
N ALA A 185 -10.81 3.43 17.16
CA ALA A 185 -11.17 2.81 18.44
C ALA A 185 -12.69 2.65 18.54
N PHE A 186 -13.17 1.40 18.60
CA PHE A 186 -14.60 1.10 18.74
C PHE A 186 -15.10 1.09 20.19
N GLN A 187 -14.18 1.13 21.16
CA GLN A 187 -14.48 1.12 22.59
C GLN A 187 -13.77 2.28 23.28
N GLU A 188 -14.45 2.90 24.25
CA GLU A 188 -13.93 4.04 25.01
C GLU A 188 -12.63 3.69 25.75
N ASN A 189 -12.55 2.51 26.36
CA ASN A 189 -11.33 2.06 27.05
C ASN A 189 -10.14 1.90 26.10
N THR A 190 -10.37 1.42 24.88
CA THR A 190 -9.32 1.34 23.85
C THR A 190 -8.85 2.74 23.48
N TYR A 191 -9.79 3.66 23.24
CA TYR A 191 -9.47 5.05 22.92
C TYR A 191 -8.64 5.71 24.04
N ALA A 192 -9.06 5.53 25.30
CA ALA A 192 -8.36 6.09 26.46
C ALA A 192 -6.97 5.46 26.72
N ALA A 193 -6.76 4.22 26.28
CA ALA A 193 -5.48 3.52 26.40
C ALA A 193 -4.49 3.84 25.26
N LEU A 194 -4.95 4.44 24.16
CA LEU A 194 -4.08 4.87 23.07
C LEU A 194 -3.38 6.18 23.46
N ASP A 195 -2.07 6.09 23.55
CA ASP A 195 -1.19 7.25 23.70
C ASP A 195 -0.10 7.22 22.61
N GLU A 196 0.66 8.31 22.51
CA GLU A 196 1.69 8.45 21.48
C GLU A 196 2.77 7.37 21.59
N GLU A 197 3.17 6.99 22.80
CA GLU A 197 4.23 6.01 23.04
C GLU A 197 3.81 4.60 22.59
N SER A 198 2.61 4.18 22.97
CA SER A 198 2.02 2.89 22.61
C SER A 198 1.75 2.80 21.11
N VAL A 199 1.24 3.87 20.48
CA VAL A 199 1.10 3.97 19.03
C VAL A 199 2.45 3.82 18.34
N ALA A 200 3.46 4.59 18.75
CA ALA A 200 4.80 4.50 18.17
C ALA A 200 5.42 3.12 18.35
N ALA A 201 5.21 2.47 19.50
CA ALA A 201 5.65 1.10 19.76
C ALA A 201 4.94 0.08 18.86
N MET A 202 3.62 0.19 18.69
CA MET A 202 2.84 -0.65 17.77
C MET A 202 3.35 -0.53 16.33
N LEU A 203 3.57 0.69 15.85
CA LEU A 203 4.07 0.95 14.50
C LEU A 203 5.48 0.36 14.27
N ARG A 204 6.38 0.51 15.24
CA ARG A 204 7.73 -0.11 15.21
C ARG A 204 7.66 -1.62 15.15
N LEU A 205 6.87 -2.24 16.03
CA LEU A 205 6.80 -3.70 16.15
C LEU A 205 6.07 -4.34 14.95
N ALA A 206 5.14 -3.64 14.32
CA ALA A 206 4.39 -4.14 13.18
C ALA A 206 5.20 -4.15 11.87
N THR A 207 6.29 -3.39 11.82
CA THR A 207 7.08 -3.18 10.60
C THR A 207 8.51 -3.70 10.76
N VAL A 208 9.14 -4.05 9.64
CA VAL A 208 10.53 -4.53 9.62
C VAL A 208 11.36 -3.68 8.67
N PRO A 209 12.69 -3.58 8.88
CA PRO A 209 13.57 -2.92 7.93
C PRO A 209 13.35 -3.44 6.51
N MET A 210 13.24 -2.53 5.56
CA MET A 210 13.03 -2.90 4.16
C MET A 210 14.26 -3.68 3.64
N PRO A 211 14.09 -4.84 2.97
CA PRO A 211 15.21 -5.58 2.42
C PRO A 211 16.08 -4.68 1.49
N PRO A 212 17.41 -4.87 1.48
CA PRO A 212 18.29 -4.19 0.55
C PRO A 212 17.85 -4.41 -0.90
N ALA A 213 18.02 -3.40 -1.75
CA ALA A 213 17.66 -3.50 -3.17
C ALA A 213 18.34 -4.69 -3.89
N ALA A 214 19.56 -5.05 -3.45
CA ALA A 214 20.31 -6.20 -3.98
C ALA A 214 19.67 -7.58 -3.69
N GLN A 215 18.72 -7.66 -2.76
CA GLN A 215 17.98 -8.88 -2.43
C GLN A 215 16.62 -8.95 -3.14
N LEU A 216 16.23 -7.90 -3.87
CA LEU A 216 15.04 -7.92 -4.71
C LEU A 216 15.43 -8.56 -6.04
N PRO A 217 14.70 -9.58 -6.53
CA PRO A 217 15.04 -10.25 -7.79
C PRO A 217 15.15 -9.25 -8.93
N ALA A 218 16.24 -9.34 -9.70
CA ALA A 218 16.54 -8.45 -10.82
C ALA A 218 15.50 -8.47 -11.95
N ASP A 219 14.67 -9.53 -12.00
CA ASP A 219 13.77 -9.85 -13.11
C ASP A 219 12.27 -9.69 -12.80
N ALA A 220 11.89 -8.88 -11.81
CA ALA A 220 10.48 -8.58 -11.57
C ALA A 220 9.79 -7.76 -12.69
N ALA A 221 10.53 -7.30 -13.70
CA ALA A 221 10.03 -6.45 -14.79
C ALA A 221 9.44 -7.22 -16.00
N ARG A 222 9.20 -8.53 -15.90
CA ARG A 222 8.64 -9.33 -17.01
C ARG A 222 7.52 -10.27 -16.57
N ALA A 223 6.34 -9.71 -16.33
CA ALA A 223 5.05 -10.39 -16.45
C ALA A 223 3.94 -9.36 -16.62
#